data_AF-A0A2Z6SBP1-F1
#
_entry.id   AF-A0A2Z6SBP1-F1
#
_cell.length_a   1.000
_cell.length_b   1.000
_cell.length_c   1.000
_cell.angle_alpha   90.00
_cell.angle_beta   90.00
_cell.angle_gamma   90.00
#
_symmetry.space_group_name_H-M   'P 1'
#
loop_
_entity.id
_entity.type
_entity.pdbx_description
1 polymer ?
#
loop_
_entity_poly.entity_id
_entity_poly.type
_entity_poly.pdbx_seq_one_letter_code
_entity_poly.pdbx_strand_id
1 'polypeptide(L)'
;MRNHKKLEKRGYHIPRLFLEFFDRANPESYKQTRKPFDDNELNLHCQTLVPYATSSWMLMANFNWLYDIFDDFIIMILNYVGYLQCHRNITAAHHALESAI
;
A
#
# COMPACT_ATOMS: atom_id res chain seq x y z
N MET A 1 7.40 -5.00 11.80
CA MET A 1 7.05 -4.03 12.88
C MET A 1 7.11 -4.63 14.31
N ARG A 2 8.05 -4.22 15.17
CA ARG A 2 8.24 -4.81 16.54
C ARG A 2 7.14 -4.53 17.58
N ASN A 3 6.22 -3.58 17.33
CA ASN A 3 5.24 -3.13 18.34
C ASN A 3 3.76 -3.44 18.03
N HIS A 4 3.42 -4.14 16.94
CA HIS A 4 2.01 -4.40 16.57
C HIS A 4 1.23 -5.13 17.68
N LYS A 5 1.86 -6.08 18.39
CA LYS A 5 1.26 -6.78 19.55
C LYS A 5 0.88 -5.84 20.71
N LYS A 6 1.55 -4.68 20.85
CA LYS A 6 1.18 -3.68 21.87
C LYS A 6 -0.05 -2.87 21.44
N LEU A 7 -0.25 -2.68 20.14
CA LEU A 7 -1.40 -2.00 19.57
C LEU A 7 -2.65 -2.89 19.64
N GLU A 8 -2.52 -4.18 19.33
CA GLU A 8 -3.60 -5.16 19.49
C GLU A 8 -4.11 -5.24 20.94
N LYS A 9 -3.20 -5.27 21.91
CA LYS A 9 -3.54 -5.24 23.35
C LYS A 9 -4.31 -3.99 23.78
N ARG A 10 -4.25 -2.91 23.00
CA ARG A 10 -4.98 -1.66 23.23
C ARG A 10 -6.25 -1.56 22.39
N GLY A 11 -6.66 -2.65 21.72
CA GLY A 11 -7.87 -2.70 20.89
C GLY A 11 -7.66 -2.19 19.46
N TYR A 12 -6.43 -1.87 19.06
CA TYR A 12 -6.13 -1.46 17.69
C TYR A 12 -5.79 -2.69 16.85
N HIS A 13 -6.69 -3.05 15.94
CA HIS A 13 -6.49 -4.16 15.02
C HIS A 13 -5.92 -3.64 13.71
N ILE A 14 -4.60 -3.77 13.52
CA ILE A 14 -3.96 -3.46 12.24
C ILE A 14 -4.21 -4.64 11.29
N PRO A 15 -4.84 -4.43 10.12
CA PRO A 15 -5.03 -5.50 9.15
C PRO A 15 -3.70 -6.15 8.77
N ARG A 16 -3.67 -7.49 8.72
CA ARG A 16 -2.47 -8.27 8.39
C ARG A 16 -1.84 -7.84 7.07
N LEU A 17 -2.68 -7.43 6.13
CA LEU A 17 -2.30 -6.86 4.85
C LEU A 17 -1.24 -5.74 5.00
N PHE A 18 -1.39 -4.83 5.98
CA PHE A 18 -0.38 -3.79 6.27
C PHE A 18 0.95 -4.34 6.75
N LEU A 19 0.91 -5.35 7.62
CA LEU A 19 2.13 -5.96 8.13
C LEU A 19 2.93 -6.56 6.98
N GLU A 20 2.25 -7.23 6.06
CA GLU A 20 2.86 -7.83 4.87
C GLU A 20 3.44 -6.77 3.93
N PHE A 21 2.79 -5.62 3.77
CA PHE A 21 3.31 -4.50 2.97
C PHE A 21 4.52 -3.83 3.60
N PHE A 22 4.45 -3.47 4.89
CA PHE A 22 5.56 -2.81 5.56
C PHE A 22 6.77 -3.73 5.73
N ASP A 23 6.56 -5.04 5.87
CA ASP A 23 7.66 -5.99 5.88
C ASP A 23 8.37 -6.06 4.51
N ARG A 24 7.66 -5.85 3.38
CA ARG A 24 8.28 -5.69 2.04
C ARG A 24 9.07 -4.40 1.88
N ALA A 25 8.66 -3.33 2.57
CA ALA A 25 9.37 -2.06 2.56
C ALA A 25 10.67 -2.09 3.38
N ASN A 26 10.85 -3.06 4.29
CA ASN A 26 12.07 -3.17 5.09
C ASN A 26 13.18 -3.91 4.32
N PRO A 27 14.25 -3.21 3.91
CA PRO A 27 15.33 -3.78 3.10
C PRO A 27 16.12 -4.87 3.83
N GLU A 28 16.21 -4.82 5.16
CA GLU A 28 16.95 -5.82 5.94
C GLU A 28 16.23 -7.18 6.04
N SER A 29 14.93 -7.22 5.74
CA SER A 29 14.14 -8.46 5.78
C SER A 29 14.41 -9.39 4.61
N TYR A 30 15.04 -8.90 3.53
CA TYR A 30 15.16 -9.64 2.28
C TYR A 30 16.63 -10.00 2.00
N LYS A 31 16.92 -11.31 2.03
CA LYS A 31 18.17 -11.88 1.48
C LYS A 31 18.10 -12.09 -0.04
N GLN A 32 16.93 -11.91 -0.66
CA GLN A 32 16.66 -12.14 -2.09
C GLN A 32 16.07 -10.89 -2.74
N THR A 33 15.96 -10.91 -4.08
CA THR A 33 15.34 -9.84 -4.87
C THR A 33 13.93 -9.53 -4.35
N ARG A 34 13.62 -8.25 -4.10
CA ARG A 34 12.31 -7.85 -3.57
C ARG A 34 11.23 -8.21 -4.59
N LYS A 35 10.18 -8.88 -4.12
CA LYS A 35 9.01 -9.14 -4.97
C LYS A 35 8.38 -7.79 -5.36
N PRO A 36 8.18 -7.49 -6.65
CA PRO A 36 7.49 -6.28 -7.07
C PRO A 36 6.04 -6.30 -6.55
N PHE A 37 5.49 -5.11 -6.34
CA PHE A 37 4.08 -4.99 -5.98
C PHE A 37 3.19 -5.29 -7.18
N ASP A 38 2.13 -6.05 -6.94
CA ASP A 38 1.04 -6.21 -7.90
C ASP A 38 0.05 -5.05 -7.73
N ASP A 39 -0.48 -4.54 -8.84
CA ASP A 39 -1.46 -3.45 -8.84
C ASP A 39 -2.76 -3.82 -8.12
N ASN A 40 -3.25 -5.06 -8.23
CA ASN A 40 -4.45 -5.50 -7.52
C ASN A 40 -4.20 -5.59 -6.01
N GLU A 41 -3.02 -6.05 -5.61
CA GLU A 41 -2.62 -6.10 -4.19
C GLU A 41 -2.54 -4.70 -3.57
N LEU A 42 -2.00 -3.72 -4.31
CA LEU A 42 -1.94 -2.32 -3.89
C LEU A 42 -3.33 -1.66 -3.86
N ASN A 43 -4.19 -1.95 -4.83
CA ASN A 43 -5.58 -1.48 -4.83
C ASN A 43 -6.35 -2.01 -3.62
N LEU A 44 -6.19 -3.30 -3.29
CA LEU A 44 -6.79 -3.89 -2.11
C LEU A 44 -6.26 -3.23 -0.83
N HIS A 45 -4.98 -2.85 -0.80
CA HIS A 45 -4.39 -2.04 0.25
C HIS A 45 -5.09 -0.71 0.43
N CYS A 46 -5.26 0.06 -0.65
CA CYS A 46 -5.97 1.34 -0.61
C CYS A 46 -7.42 1.18 -0.13
N GLN A 47 -8.14 0.18 -0.63
CA GLN A 47 -9.52 -0.10 -0.17
C GLN A 47 -9.57 -0.43 1.32
N THR A 48 -8.53 -1.08 1.86
CA THR A 48 -8.42 -1.38 3.28
C THR A 48 -8.02 -0.14 4.10
N LEU A 49 -7.23 0.77 3.53
CA LEU A 49 -6.74 2.01 4.16
C LEU A 49 -7.85 3.07 4.32
N VAL A 50 -8.68 3.27 3.29
CA VAL A 50 -9.67 4.35 3.23
C VAL A 50 -10.60 4.38 4.46
N PRO A 51 -11.15 3.25 4.95
CA PRO A 51 -11.97 3.26 6.16
C PRO A 51 -11.23 3.75 7.43
N TYR A 52 -9.92 3.57 7.51
CA TYR A 52 -9.11 4.07 8.62
C TYR A 52 -8.97 5.59 8.57
N ALA A 53 -8.82 6.18 7.37
CA ALA A 53 -8.80 7.64 7.19
C ALA A 53 -10.12 8.27 7.67
N THR A 54 -11.24 7.58 7.50
CA THR A 54 -12.57 8.04 7.92
C THR A 54 -12.95 7.63 9.35
N SER A 55 -12.06 6.98 10.09
CA SER A 55 -12.35 6.50 11.45
C SER A 55 -12.51 7.66 12.43
N SER A 56 -13.48 7.57 13.33
CA SER A 56 -13.78 8.64 14.30
C SER A 56 -12.57 9.06 15.15
N TRP A 57 -11.70 8.13 15.51
CA TRP A 57 -10.48 8.42 16.27
C TRP A 57 -9.41 9.14 15.42
N MET A 58 -9.32 8.85 14.12
CA MET A 58 -8.35 9.47 13.21
C MET A 58 -8.69 10.95 12.96
N LEU A 59 -9.98 11.28 12.99
CA LEU A 59 -10.49 12.64 12.81
C LEU A 59 -10.42 13.50 14.08
N MET A 60 -9.95 12.95 15.21
CA MET A 60 -9.76 13.74 16.43
C MET A 60 -8.50 14.62 16.29
N ALA A 61 -8.56 15.86 16.79
CA ALA A 61 -7.46 16.83 16.67
C ALA A 61 -6.08 16.31 17.12
N ASN A 62 -6.05 15.41 18.10
CA ASN A 62 -4.83 14.77 18.61
C ASN A 62 -4.08 13.92 17.56
N PHE A 63 -4.77 13.56 16.47
CA PHE A 63 -4.26 12.73 15.37
C PHE A 63 -4.17 13.47 14.05
N ASN A 64 -4.40 14.80 13.99
CA ASN A 64 -4.29 15.57 12.74
C ASN A 64 -2.92 15.37 12.06
N TRP A 65 -1.84 15.34 12.85
CA TRP A 65 -0.49 15.08 12.33
C TRP A 65 -0.35 13.72 11.63
N LEU A 66 -1.14 12.73 12.05
CA LEU A 66 -1.14 11.38 11.46
C LEU A 66 -2.04 11.33 10.24
N TYR A 67 -3.16 12.05 10.26
CA TYR A 67 -4.11 12.10 9.15
C TYR A 67 -3.44 12.57 7.86
N ASP A 68 -2.71 13.69 7.91
CA ASP A 68 -2.03 14.23 6.72
C ASP A 68 -1.01 13.24 6.14
N ILE A 69 -0.19 12.63 7.00
CA ILE A 69 0.79 11.61 6.59
C ILE A 69 0.11 10.38 5.99
N PHE A 70 -1.03 9.99 6.55
CA PHE A 70 -1.79 8.82 6.12
C PHE A 70 -2.49 9.05 4.78
N ASP A 71 -3.04 10.25 4.56
CA ASP A 71 -3.66 10.63 3.29
C ASP A 71 -2.63 10.70 2.17
N ASP A 72 -1.49 11.38 2.40
CA ASP A 72 -0.35 11.42 1.47
C ASP A 72 0.11 10.00 1.08
N PHE A 73 0.15 9.10 2.06
CA PHE A 73 0.52 7.71 1.83
C PHE A 73 -0.50 6.96 0.96
N ILE A 74 -1.80 7.16 1.16
CA ILE A 74 -2.86 6.60 0.29
C ILE A 74 -2.69 7.12 -1.14
N ILE A 75 -2.53 8.43 -1.31
CA ILE A 75 -2.35 9.08 -2.62
C ILE A 75 -1.12 8.51 -3.34
N MET A 76 0.00 8.35 -2.62
CA MET A 76 1.21 7.77 -3.18
C MET A 76 1.00 6.33 -3.69
N ILE A 77 0.27 5.49 -2.94
CA ILE A 77 -0.04 4.12 -3.39
C ILE A 77 -0.92 4.16 -4.65
N LEU A 78 -1.96 4.99 -4.67
CA LEU A 78 -2.86 5.12 -5.83
C LEU A 78 -2.11 5.58 -7.09
N ASN A 79 -1.23 6.57 -6.95
CA ASN A 79 -0.38 7.03 -8.06
C ASN A 79 0.53 5.91 -8.58
N TYR A 80 1.11 5.12 -7.68
CA TYR A 80 1.97 4.01 -8.07
C TYR A 80 1.18 2.87 -8.75
N VAL A 81 -0.06 2.60 -8.30
CA VAL A 81 -0.97 1.69 -9.02
C VAL A 81 -1.22 2.18 -10.44
N GLY A 82 -1.55 3.46 -10.62
CA GLY A 82 -1.78 4.04 -11.94
C GLY A 82 -0.55 3.91 -12.85
N TYR A 83 0.64 4.14 -12.30
CA TYR A 83 1.90 3.91 -13.01
C TYR A 83 2.06 2.45 -13.46
N LEU A 84 1.83 1.47 -12.57
CA LEU A 84 1.95 0.05 -12.90
C LEU A 84 0.98 -0.39 -13.99
N GLN A 85 -0.27 0.10 -13.93
CA GLN A 85 -1.29 -0.17 -14.95
C GLN A 85 -0.91 0.41 -16.30
N CYS A 86 -0.47 1.68 -16.33
CA CYS A 86 0.01 2.33 -17.55
C CYS A 86 1.19 1.57 -18.17
N HIS A 87 2.16 1.19 -17.35
CA HIS A 87 3.33 0.43 -17.79
C HIS A 87 2.92 -0.93 -18.40
N ARG A 88 2.00 -1.66 -17.77
CA ARG A 88 1.46 -2.92 -18.33
C ARG A 88 0.78 -2.72 -19.68
N ASN A 89 -0.05 -1.68 -19.81
CA ASN A 89 -0.77 -1.39 -21.06
C ASN A 89 0.21 -1.05 -22.20
N ILE A 90 1.25 -0.26 -21.91
CA ILE A 90 2.31 0.06 -22.88
C ILE A 90 3.04 -1.21 -23.32
N THR A 91 3.48 -2.03 -22.36
CA THR A 91 4.18 -3.29 -22.66
C THR A 91 3.32 -4.25 -23.48
N ALA A 92 2.03 -4.38 -23.15
CA ALA A 92 1.10 -5.21 -23.91
C ALA A 92 0.90 -4.70 -25.35
N ALA A 93 0.79 -3.38 -25.53
CA ALA A 93 0.66 -2.76 -26.85
C ALA A 93 1.91 -2.98 -27.72
N HIS A 94 3.10 -2.87 -27.13
CA HIS A 94 4.35 -3.18 -27.82
C HIS A 94 4.44 -4.65 -28.25
N HIS A 95 4.10 -5.59 -27.38
CA HIS A 95 4.09 -7.02 -27.73
C HIS A 95 3.06 -7.36 -28.82
N ALA A 96 1.89 -6.72 -28.79
CA ALA A 96 0.87 -6.90 -29.82
C ALA A 96 1.35 -6.39 -31.19
N LEU A 97 2.09 -5.28 -31.21
CA LEU A 97 2.72 -4.74 -32.42
C LEU A 97 3.80 -5.67 -32.95
N GLU A 98 4.67 -6.20 -32.08
CA GLU A 98 5.72 -7.16 -32.45
C GLU A 98 5.16 -8.48 -33.00
N SER A 99 4.05 -8.97 -32.43
CA SER A 99 3.41 -10.21 -32.88
C SER A 99 2.61 -10.07 -34.18
N ALA A 100 2.38 -8.83 -34.64
CA ALA A 100 1.66 -8.51 -35.86
C ALA A 100 2.57 -8.35 -37.10
N ILE A 101 3.89 -8.45 -36.91
CA ILE A 101 4.94 -8.39 -37.95
C ILE A 101 5.41 -9.82 -38.25
#